data_AF-A0A1Y2I4Z7-F1
#
_entry.id   AF-A0A1Y2I4Z7-F1
#
_cell.length_a   1.000
_cell.length_b   1.000
_cell.length_c   1.000
_cell.angle_alpha   90.00
_cell.angle_beta   90.00
_cell.angle_gamma   90.00
#
_symmetry.space_group_name_H-M   'P 1'
#
loop_
_entity.id
_entity.type
_entity.pdbx_description
1 polymer ?
#
loop_
_entity_poly.entity_id
_entity_poly.type
_entity_poly.pdbx_seq_one_letter_code
_entity_poly.pdbx_strand_id
1 'polypeptide(L)'
;MISIEDAVAAVQEKEAAIRTACFDYDNALHHMRQTLRVPDSQELWLSAFTARIKFLNKEYRRQTKNDLQALCMRMRQQYGEKDELGSVMTRFKSKVEAATDMYVESQRLIEELQDSYERGVREQVLTIPVRVLLRRAIPRLRRELTICEHDRAVVASATSDWMPYLRLLISESEMSLFLQTMRLQKLSTDTIEGKAAPVFDCIIKVCKDRDEILLESSRLGLLYESHWQSYGRIAIPHREYLRKIGKFDDLIRRAESQRAAQAINLQDALDLLQIAMTPTSVVLPGGEELQVDKFTEAYGVFVNAHAVCASMTDVSGLFESIHYSSHHVDRL
;
A
#
# COMPACT_ATOMS: atom_id res chain seq x y z
N MET A 1 32.59 -28.90 48.60
CA MET A 1 31.58 -29.93 48.28
C MET A 1 30.22 -29.25 48.31
N ILE A 2 29.23 -29.74 47.58
CA ILE A 2 27.89 -29.14 47.50
C ILE A 2 26.89 -30.08 48.18
N SER A 3 25.92 -29.53 48.92
CA SER A 3 24.87 -30.36 49.53
C SER A 3 23.95 -30.96 48.45
N ILE A 4 23.31 -32.09 48.73
CA ILE A 4 22.38 -32.69 47.77
C ILE A 4 21.18 -31.77 47.54
N GLU A 5 20.68 -31.12 48.60
CA GLU A 5 19.55 -30.19 48.53
C GLU A 5 19.86 -29.00 47.62
N ASP A 6 21.03 -28.37 47.76
CA ASP A 6 21.45 -27.25 46.91
C ASP A 6 21.61 -27.69 45.45
N ALA A 7 22.12 -28.90 45.20
CA ALA A 7 22.32 -29.41 43.86
C ALA A 7 20.99 -29.71 43.14
N VAL A 8 20.01 -30.28 43.86
CA VAL A 8 18.66 -30.52 43.35
C VAL A 8 17.96 -29.19 43.07
N ALA A 9 18.03 -28.23 43.99
CA ALA A 9 17.46 -26.90 43.79
C ALA A 9 18.05 -26.22 42.54
N ALA A 10 19.37 -26.31 42.33
CA ALA A 10 20.02 -25.77 41.15
C ALA A 10 19.55 -26.44 39.84
N VAL A 11 19.30 -27.75 39.83
CA VAL A 11 18.73 -28.44 38.67
C VAL A 11 17.32 -27.91 38.37
N GLN A 12 16.47 -27.81 39.38
CA GLN A 12 15.10 -27.30 39.22
C GLN A 12 15.07 -25.85 38.71
N GLU A 13 15.96 -25.00 39.24
CA GLU A 13 16.14 -23.63 38.76
C GLU A 13 16.55 -23.61 37.28
N LYS A 14 17.48 -24.48 36.88
CA LYS A 14 17.93 -24.58 35.48
C LYS A 14 16.82 -25.09 34.55
N GLU A 15 16.03 -26.08 34.97
CA GLU A 15 14.87 -26.51 34.19
C GLU A 15 13.84 -25.38 34.03
N ALA A 16 13.60 -24.61 35.10
CA ALA A 16 12.70 -23.45 35.04
C ALA A 16 13.24 -22.36 34.09
N ALA A 17 14.55 -22.12 34.10
CA ALA A 17 15.20 -21.19 33.17
C ALA A 17 15.06 -21.65 31.71
N ILE A 18 15.23 -22.95 31.42
CA ILE A 18 15.02 -23.51 30.07
C ILE A 18 13.56 -23.35 29.64
N ARG A 19 12.58 -23.67 30.50
CA ARG A 19 11.15 -23.44 30.21
C ARG A 19 10.87 -21.96 29.92
N THR A 20 11.46 -21.05 30.69
CA THR A 20 11.32 -19.60 30.48
C THR A 20 11.92 -19.15 29.15
N ALA A 21 13.09 -19.68 28.78
CA ALA A 21 13.74 -19.39 27.49
C ALA A 21 12.92 -19.89 26.27
N CYS A 22 12.08 -20.90 26.47
CA CYS A 22 11.15 -21.40 25.45
C CYS A 22 9.79 -20.67 25.44
N PHE A 23 9.33 -20.16 26.59
CA PHE A 23 7.99 -19.60 26.77
C PHE A 23 7.64 -18.44 25.83
N ASP A 24 8.56 -17.51 25.59
CA ASP A 24 8.33 -16.37 24.69
C ASP A 24 7.94 -16.83 23.27
N TYR A 25 8.55 -17.93 22.82
CA TYR A 25 8.24 -18.48 21.51
C TYR A 25 6.91 -19.21 21.50
N ASP A 26 6.57 -19.97 22.53
CA ASP A 26 5.28 -20.67 22.58
C ASP A 26 4.13 -19.68 22.51
N ASN A 27 4.27 -18.51 23.16
CA ASN A 27 3.34 -17.40 23.03
C ASN A 27 3.30 -16.82 21.62
N ALA A 28 4.47 -16.57 21.00
CA ALA A 28 4.54 -16.02 19.66
C ALA A 28 3.98 -16.99 18.60
N LEU A 29 4.25 -18.30 18.76
CA LEU A 29 3.71 -19.38 17.95
C LEU A 29 2.19 -19.46 18.13
N HIS A 30 1.69 -19.38 19.36
CA HIS A 30 0.26 -19.34 19.62
C HIS A 30 -0.41 -18.15 18.91
N HIS A 31 0.18 -16.95 19.02
CA HIS A 31 -0.31 -15.77 18.33
C HIS A 31 -0.30 -15.92 16.81
N MET A 32 0.78 -16.46 16.23
CA MET A 32 0.85 -16.78 14.81
C MET A 32 -0.27 -17.73 14.41
N ARG A 33 -0.49 -18.82 15.17
CA ARG A 33 -1.52 -19.80 14.87
C ARG A 33 -2.92 -19.21 14.90
N GLN A 34 -3.22 -18.35 15.88
CA GLN A 34 -4.49 -17.62 15.94
C GLN A 34 -4.68 -16.70 14.73
N THR A 35 -3.63 -15.94 14.38
CA THR A 35 -3.66 -14.97 13.28
C THR A 35 -3.84 -15.66 11.93
N LEU A 36 -3.09 -16.74 11.69
CA LEU A 36 -3.16 -17.54 10.47
C LEU A 36 -4.36 -18.51 10.46
N ARG A 37 -5.03 -18.68 11.60
CA ARG A 37 -6.13 -19.64 11.82
C ARG A 37 -5.76 -21.08 11.46
N VAL A 38 -4.55 -21.50 11.84
CA VAL A 38 -4.07 -22.88 11.65
C VAL A 38 -4.32 -23.75 12.89
N PRO A 39 -4.62 -25.06 12.72
CA PRO A 39 -4.94 -25.96 13.82
C PRO A 39 -3.73 -26.29 14.72
N ASP A 40 -3.95 -27.04 15.81
CA ASP A 40 -2.86 -27.51 16.68
C ASP A 40 -1.95 -28.51 15.97
N SER A 41 -2.52 -29.35 15.10
CA SER A 41 -1.74 -30.32 14.33
C SER A 41 -0.93 -29.63 13.23
N GLN A 42 0.40 -29.72 13.34
CA GLN A 42 1.38 -29.15 12.40
C GLN A 42 1.21 -29.69 10.97
N GLU A 43 0.81 -30.96 10.83
CA GLU A 43 0.60 -31.62 9.54
C GLU A 43 -0.53 -30.97 8.72
N LEU A 44 -1.44 -30.26 9.39
CA LEU A 44 -2.59 -29.60 8.77
C LEU A 44 -2.36 -28.10 8.52
N TRP A 45 -1.22 -27.54 8.92
CA TRP A 45 -0.98 -26.09 8.81
C TRP A 45 -1.00 -25.62 7.36
N LEU A 46 -0.27 -26.30 6.48
CA LEU A 46 -0.16 -25.91 5.08
C LEU A 46 -1.52 -25.96 4.38
N SER A 47 -2.28 -27.04 4.55
CA SER A 47 -3.59 -27.21 3.91
C SER A 47 -4.62 -26.21 4.45
N ALA A 48 -4.67 -25.97 5.77
CA ALA A 48 -5.55 -24.99 6.39
C ALA A 48 -5.21 -23.55 5.95
N PHE A 49 -3.92 -23.20 5.94
CA PHE A 49 -3.44 -21.91 5.47
C PHE A 49 -3.78 -21.68 3.99
N THR A 50 -3.50 -22.66 3.13
CA THR A 50 -3.82 -22.57 1.69
C THR A 50 -5.30 -22.38 1.45
N ALA A 51 -6.17 -23.11 2.16
CA ALA A 51 -7.62 -22.92 2.08
C ALA A 51 -8.03 -21.49 2.50
N ARG A 52 -7.44 -20.98 3.59
CA ARG A 52 -7.70 -19.62 4.09
C ARG A 52 -7.25 -18.55 3.10
N ILE A 53 -6.05 -18.66 2.53
CA ILE A 53 -5.54 -17.71 1.53
C ILE A 53 -6.40 -17.72 0.27
N LYS A 54 -6.84 -18.89 -0.21
CA LYS A 54 -7.75 -18.96 -1.36
C LYS A 54 -9.09 -18.27 -1.09
N PHE A 55 -9.62 -18.43 0.11
CA PHE A 55 -10.83 -17.73 0.53
C PHE A 55 -10.62 -16.21 0.56
N LEU A 56 -9.57 -15.74 1.25
CA LEU A 56 -9.23 -14.32 1.32
C LEU A 56 -8.97 -13.71 -0.06
N ASN A 57 -8.27 -14.42 -0.94
CA ASN A 57 -8.03 -13.99 -2.30
C ASN A 57 -9.32 -13.86 -3.12
N LYS A 58 -10.27 -14.78 -2.93
CA LYS A 58 -11.59 -14.68 -3.55
C LYS A 58 -12.36 -13.46 -3.02
N GLU A 59 -12.28 -13.18 -1.72
CA GLU A 59 -12.89 -11.98 -1.12
C GLU A 59 -12.25 -10.70 -1.66
N TYR A 60 -10.92 -10.62 -1.67
CA TYR A 60 -10.15 -9.51 -2.23
C TYR A 60 -10.57 -9.22 -3.68
N ARG A 61 -10.52 -10.22 -4.58
CA ARG A 61 -10.92 -10.02 -5.99
C ARG A 61 -12.40 -9.64 -6.15
N ARG A 62 -13.28 -10.10 -5.25
CA ARG A 62 -14.70 -9.68 -5.23
C ARG A 62 -14.82 -8.22 -4.82
N GLN A 63 -14.09 -7.82 -3.77
CA GLN A 63 -14.07 -6.46 -3.26
C GLN A 63 -13.54 -5.50 -4.33
N THR A 64 -12.37 -5.78 -4.92
CA THR A 64 -11.80 -5.01 -6.04
C THR A 64 -12.79 -4.86 -7.19
N LYS A 65 -13.48 -5.94 -7.58
CA LYS A 65 -14.52 -5.87 -8.62
C LYS A 65 -15.64 -4.91 -8.23
N ASN A 66 -16.17 -5.04 -7.01
CA ASN A 66 -17.27 -4.22 -6.54
C ASN A 66 -16.88 -2.74 -6.44
N ASP A 67 -15.69 -2.45 -5.93
CA ASP A 67 -15.15 -1.09 -5.81
C ASP A 67 -14.96 -0.47 -7.18
N LEU A 68 -14.34 -1.20 -8.11
CA LEU A 68 -14.18 -0.74 -9.50
C LEU A 68 -15.53 -0.46 -10.15
N GLN A 69 -16.51 -1.35 -10.01
CA GLN A 69 -17.86 -1.15 -10.54
C GLN A 69 -18.54 0.08 -9.93
N ALA A 70 -18.38 0.29 -8.62
CA ALA A 70 -18.93 1.46 -7.94
C ALA A 70 -18.30 2.77 -8.45
N LEU A 71 -16.99 2.81 -8.65
CA LEU A 71 -16.29 3.96 -9.22
C LEU A 71 -16.74 4.22 -10.67
N CYS A 72 -16.83 3.19 -11.51
CA CYS A 72 -17.34 3.31 -12.88
C CYS A 72 -18.78 3.85 -12.90
N MET A 73 -19.65 3.36 -12.01
CA MET A 73 -21.02 3.85 -11.88
C MET A 73 -21.07 5.32 -11.47
N ARG A 74 -20.27 5.73 -10.47
CA ARG A 74 -20.19 7.14 -10.05
C ARG A 74 -19.72 8.04 -11.18
N MET A 75 -18.68 7.62 -11.92
CA MET A 75 -18.18 8.32 -13.10
C MET A 75 -19.29 8.55 -14.14
N ARG A 76 -20.03 7.49 -14.49
CA ARG A 76 -21.14 7.57 -15.44
C ARG A 76 -22.29 8.44 -14.94
N GLN A 77 -22.66 8.35 -13.66
CA GLN A 77 -23.76 9.10 -13.09
C GLN A 77 -23.47 10.61 -13.01
N GLN A 78 -22.24 11.00 -12.68
CA GLN A 78 -21.88 12.40 -12.50
C GLN A 78 -21.46 13.10 -13.80
N TYR A 79 -20.82 12.36 -14.71
CA TYR A 79 -20.17 12.94 -15.89
C TYR A 79 -20.68 12.37 -17.22
N GLY A 80 -21.53 11.33 -17.18
CA GLY A 80 -22.28 10.85 -18.33
C GLY A 80 -23.59 11.62 -18.52
N GLU A 81 -24.14 11.59 -19.73
CA GLU A 81 -25.46 12.15 -20.01
C GLU A 81 -26.56 11.11 -19.86
N LYS A 82 -27.79 11.59 -19.64
CA LYS A 82 -28.96 10.74 -19.45
C LYS A 82 -29.35 9.95 -20.71
N ASP A 83 -28.96 10.39 -21.91
CA ASP A 83 -29.46 9.81 -23.18
C ASP A 83 -28.42 9.70 -24.33
N GLU A 84 -27.16 10.10 -24.15
CA GLU A 84 -26.15 10.01 -25.23
C GLU A 84 -25.03 9.01 -24.92
N LEU A 85 -24.77 8.12 -25.90
CA LEU A 85 -23.61 7.22 -26.00
C LEU A 85 -22.28 7.98 -26.23
N GLY A 86 -22.18 9.24 -25.80
CA GLY A 86 -20.91 9.95 -25.75
C GLY A 86 -20.06 9.39 -24.61
N SER A 87 -18.92 8.79 -24.93
CA SER A 87 -17.97 8.34 -23.91
C SER A 87 -17.57 9.53 -23.02
N VAL A 88 -17.69 9.39 -21.69
CA VAL A 88 -17.22 10.37 -20.69
C VAL A 88 -15.79 10.83 -21.00
N MET A 89 -14.98 9.94 -21.60
CA MET A 89 -13.61 10.23 -22.04
C MET A 89 -13.56 11.26 -23.17
N THR A 90 -14.43 11.14 -24.18
CA THR A 90 -14.47 12.10 -25.30
C THR A 90 -14.82 13.50 -24.79
N ARG A 91 -15.76 13.59 -23.85
CA ARG A 91 -16.15 14.85 -23.22
C ARG A 91 -15.04 15.43 -22.36
N PHE A 92 -14.38 14.59 -21.56
CA PHE A 92 -13.23 15.01 -20.78
C PHE A 92 -12.12 15.55 -21.69
N LYS A 93 -11.75 14.83 -22.74
CA LYS A 93 -10.75 15.30 -23.72
C LYS A 93 -11.15 16.62 -24.38
N SER A 94 -12.41 16.74 -24.81
CA SER A 94 -12.92 17.98 -25.39
C SER A 94 -12.87 19.16 -24.39
N LYS A 95 -13.12 18.93 -23.10
CA LYS A 95 -12.96 19.95 -22.05
C LYS A 95 -11.50 20.34 -21.83
N VAL A 96 -10.58 19.36 -21.87
CA VAL A 96 -9.14 19.62 -21.76
C VAL A 96 -8.65 20.45 -22.94
N GLU A 97 -9.08 20.10 -24.15
CA GLU A 97 -8.79 20.85 -25.38
C GLU A 97 -9.35 22.27 -25.28
N ALA A 98 -10.63 22.43 -24.94
CA ALA A 98 -11.26 23.75 -24.80
C ALA A 98 -10.56 24.62 -23.73
N ALA A 99 -10.22 24.05 -22.57
CA ALA A 99 -9.49 24.78 -21.52
C ALA A 99 -8.08 25.21 -21.99
N THR A 100 -7.43 24.37 -22.79
CA THR A 100 -6.10 24.66 -23.37
C THR A 100 -6.17 25.75 -24.43
N ASP A 101 -7.14 25.67 -25.34
CA ASP A 101 -7.36 26.68 -26.38
C ASP A 101 -7.72 28.04 -25.76
N MET A 102 -8.56 28.03 -24.73
CA MET A 102 -8.94 29.23 -24.00
C MET A 102 -7.77 29.88 -23.25
N TYR A 103 -6.84 29.08 -22.71
CA TYR A 103 -5.59 29.60 -22.16
C TYR A 103 -4.74 30.31 -23.23
N VAL A 104 -4.56 29.66 -24.39
CA VAL A 104 -3.77 30.22 -25.50
C VAL A 104 -4.38 31.53 -26.01
N GLU A 105 -5.71 31.57 -26.15
CA GLU A 105 -6.43 32.77 -26.57
C GLU A 105 -6.33 33.89 -25.51
N SER A 106 -6.49 33.55 -24.22
CA SER A 106 -6.34 34.52 -23.13
C SER A 106 -4.94 35.12 -23.08
N GLN A 107 -3.90 34.31 -23.33
CA GLN A 107 -2.52 34.78 -23.44
C GLN A 107 -2.37 35.79 -24.60
N ARG A 108 -2.88 35.44 -25.80
CA ARG A 108 -2.86 36.31 -26.99
C ARG A 108 -3.54 37.64 -26.70
N LEU A 109 -4.74 37.62 -26.10
CA LEU A 109 -5.50 38.83 -25.79
C LEU A 109 -4.79 39.75 -24.79
N ILE A 110 -4.08 39.21 -23.80
CA ILE A 110 -3.30 40.02 -22.84
C ILE A 110 -2.10 40.68 -23.52
N GLU A 111 -1.42 39.94 -24.40
CA GLU A 111 -0.30 40.46 -25.19
C GLU A 111 -0.77 41.61 -26.11
N GLU A 112 -1.88 41.43 -26.82
CA GLU A 112 -2.49 42.46 -27.66
C GLU A 112 -2.97 43.69 -26.88
N LEU A 113 -3.57 43.47 -25.71
CA LEU A 113 -4.00 44.55 -24.82
C LEU A 113 -2.82 45.36 -24.31
N GLN A 114 -1.70 44.69 -24.00
CA GLN A 114 -0.48 45.35 -23.56
C GLN A 114 0.15 46.18 -24.67
N ASP A 115 0.29 45.62 -25.87
CA ASP A 115 0.83 46.35 -27.03
C ASP A 115 -0.02 47.58 -27.37
N SER A 116 -1.35 47.43 -27.32
CA SER A 116 -2.30 48.52 -27.56
C SER A 116 -2.21 49.60 -26.48
N TYR A 117 -2.07 49.22 -25.21
CA TYR A 117 -1.85 50.14 -24.11
C TYR A 117 -0.53 50.92 -24.27
N GLU A 118 0.58 50.23 -24.56
CA GLU A 118 1.90 50.86 -24.71
C GLU A 118 1.94 51.83 -25.90
N ARG A 119 1.32 51.44 -27.03
CA ARG A 119 1.17 52.30 -28.21
C ARG A 119 0.30 53.52 -27.90
N GLY A 120 -0.88 53.32 -27.33
CA GLY A 120 -1.83 54.39 -27.02
C GLY A 120 -1.33 55.38 -25.95
N VAL A 121 -0.46 54.94 -25.03
CA VAL A 121 0.24 55.84 -24.10
C VAL A 121 1.31 56.66 -24.83
N ARG A 122 2.11 56.02 -25.71
CA ARG A 122 3.18 56.67 -26.48
C ARG A 122 2.64 57.73 -27.45
N GLU A 123 1.56 57.40 -28.15
CA GLU A 123 0.89 58.25 -29.14
C GLU A 123 -0.10 59.24 -28.48
N GLN A 124 -0.26 59.16 -27.16
CA GLN A 124 -1.18 59.98 -26.36
C GLN A 124 -2.67 59.87 -26.73
N VAL A 125 -3.07 58.80 -27.41
CA VAL A 125 -4.44 58.57 -27.90
C VAL A 125 -5.40 58.16 -26.79
N LEU A 126 -4.93 57.44 -25.77
CA LEU A 126 -5.79 56.95 -24.69
C LEU A 126 -6.17 58.06 -23.69
N THR A 127 -7.43 58.09 -23.25
CA THR A 127 -7.87 59.00 -22.17
C THR A 127 -7.27 58.61 -20.81
N ILE A 128 -7.12 59.57 -19.89
CA ILE A 128 -6.57 59.32 -18.55
C ILE A 128 -7.33 58.21 -17.79
N PRO A 129 -8.68 58.19 -17.77
CA PRO A 129 -9.43 57.11 -17.11
C PRO A 129 -9.10 55.72 -17.66
N VAL A 130 -9.00 55.57 -19.00
CA VAL A 130 -8.66 54.31 -19.65
C VAL A 130 -7.23 53.87 -19.31
N ARG A 131 -6.28 54.80 -19.31
CA ARG A 131 -4.89 54.50 -18.91
C ARG A 131 -4.81 53.95 -17.49
N VAL A 132 -5.54 54.57 -16.55
CA VAL A 132 -5.57 54.12 -15.15
C VAL A 132 -6.25 52.75 -15.03
N LEU A 133 -7.34 52.52 -15.75
CA LEU A 133 -8.05 51.24 -15.78
C LEU A 133 -7.14 50.12 -16.28
N LEU A 134 -6.57 50.27 -17.48
CA LEU A 134 -5.72 49.25 -18.11
C LEU A 134 -4.44 48.99 -17.32
N ARG A 135 -3.79 50.05 -16.79
CA ARG A 135 -2.61 49.94 -15.92
C ARG A 135 -2.89 49.11 -14.65
N ARG A 136 -4.13 49.11 -14.14
CA ARG A 136 -4.55 48.29 -12.99
C ARG A 136 -5.01 46.89 -13.41
N ALA A 137 -5.66 46.77 -14.57
CA ALA A 137 -6.23 45.51 -15.05
C ALA A 137 -5.15 44.55 -15.56
N ILE A 138 -4.20 45.01 -16.41
CA ILE A 138 -3.19 44.16 -17.05
C ILE A 138 -2.40 43.32 -16.03
N PRO A 139 -1.86 43.87 -14.91
CA PRO A 139 -1.15 43.05 -13.93
C PRO A 139 -2.03 42.02 -13.22
N ARG A 140 -3.34 42.29 -13.07
CA ARG A 140 -4.28 41.32 -12.48
C ARG A 140 -4.55 40.18 -13.46
N LEU A 141 -4.84 40.53 -14.71
CA LEU A 141 -5.02 39.59 -15.82
C LEU A 141 -3.82 38.67 -16.00
N ARG A 142 -2.59 39.20 -15.89
CA ARG A 142 -1.37 38.38 -15.91
C ARG A 142 -1.28 37.38 -14.76
N ARG A 143 -1.71 37.75 -13.54
CA ARG A 143 -1.73 36.81 -12.40
C ARG A 143 -2.71 35.68 -12.64
N GLU A 144 -3.91 36.01 -13.13
CA GLU A 144 -4.91 34.99 -13.50
C GLU A 144 -4.36 34.06 -14.60
N LEU A 145 -3.66 34.60 -15.61
CA LEU A 145 -3.01 33.78 -16.63
C LEU A 145 -1.97 32.82 -16.05
N THR A 146 -1.16 33.27 -15.08
CA THR A 146 -0.19 32.38 -14.39
C THR A 146 -0.89 31.25 -13.62
N ILE A 147 -2.05 31.52 -13.01
CA ILE A 147 -2.87 30.47 -12.37
C ILE A 147 -3.36 29.48 -13.44
N CYS A 148 -3.90 29.98 -14.56
CA CYS A 148 -4.35 29.13 -15.66
C CYS A 148 -3.20 28.30 -16.27
N GLU A 149 -1.98 28.82 -16.33
CA GLU A 149 -0.80 28.07 -16.79
C GLU A 149 -0.47 26.90 -15.86
N HIS A 150 -0.50 27.15 -14.54
CA HIS A 150 -0.32 26.11 -13.53
C HIS A 150 -1.41 25.03 -13.65
N ASP A 151 -2.66 25.45 -13.73
CA ASP A 151 -3.83 24.57 -13.88
C ASP A 151 -3.75 23.72 -15.16
N ARG A 152 -3.32 24.32 -16.27
CA ARG A 152 -3.04 23.60 -17.53
C ARG A 152 -2.01 22.50 -17.34
N ALA A 153 -0.92 22.78 -16.61
CA ALA A 153 0.12 21.80 -16.33
C ALA A 153 -0.40 20.65 -15.45
N VAL A 154 -1.25 20.96 -14.46
CA VAL A 154 -1.92 19.94 -13.61
C VAL A 154 -2.79 19.03 -14.45
N VAL A 155 -3.62 19.58 -15.34
CA VAL A 155 -4.48 18.81 -16.26
C VAL A 155 -3.64 17.97 -17.22
N ALA A 156 -2.55 18.51 -17.75
CA ALA A 156 -1.66 17.79 -18.66
C ALA A 156 -0.99 16.58 -17.99
N SER A 157 -0.45 16.75 -16.76
CA SER A 157 0.11 15.63 -15.99
C SER A 157 -0.96 14.59 -15.64
N ALA A 158 -2.14 15.03 -15.16
CA ALA A 158 -3.26 14.13 -14.89
C ALA A 158 -3.64 13.30 -16.12
N THR A 159 -3.70 13.95 -17.29
CA THR A 159 -4.04 13.31 -18.56
C THR A 159 -2.93 12.39 -19.04
N SER A 160 -1.65 12.65 -18.76
CA SER A 160 -0.56 11.77 -19.19
C SER A 160 -0.40 10.56 -18.28
N ASP A 161 -0.37 10.78 -16.96
CA ASP A 161 0.02 9.76 -15.98
C ASP A 161 -1.13 8.81 -15.64
N TRP A 162 -2.37 9.31 -15.71
CA TRP A 162 -3.54 8.58 -15.22
C TRP A 162 -4.47 8.06 -16.33
N MET A 163 -4.21 8.37 -17.60
CA MET A 163 -5.05 7.96 -18.73
C MET A 163 -5.40 6.46 -18.77
N PRO A 164 -4.49 5.52 -18.47
CA PRO A 164 -4.83 4.10 -18.43
C PRO A 164 -5.93 3.79 -17.41
N TYR A 165 -5.84 4.36 -16.20
CA TYR A 165 -6.85 4.19 -15.15
C TYR A 165 -8.16 4.89 -15.50
N LEU A 166 -8.10 6.08 -16.09
CA LEU A 166 -9.30 6.81 -16.52
C LEU A 166 -10.06 6.06 -17.61
N ARG A 167 -9.34 5.47 -18.59
CA ARG A 167 -9.94 4.59 -19.61
C ARG A 167 -10.65 3.41 -18.97
N LEU A 168 -10.01 2.76 -18.00
CA LEU A 168 -10.60 1.65 -17.25
C LEU A 168 -11.91 2.05 -16.53
N LEU A 169 -11.91 3.19 -15.85
CA LEU A 169 -13.06 3.68 -15.09
C LEU A 169 -14.26 4.10 -15.96
N ILE A 170 -13.99 4.48 -17.20
CA ILE A 170 -15.02 5.02 -18.12
C ILE A 170 -15.55 3.93 -19.06
N SER A 171 -14.67 3.05 -19.54
CA SER A 171 -14.99 2.07 -20.58
C SER A 171 -15.43 0.73 -20.01
N GLU A 172 -16.62 0.26 -20.40
CA GLU A 172 -17.12 -1.06 -19.99
C GLU A 172 -16.29 -2.21 -20.55
N SER A 173 -15.78 -2.06 -21.78
CA SER A 173 -14.97 -3.07 -22.43
C SER A 173 -13.62 -3.22 -21.73
N GLU A 174 -12.97 -2.10 -21.38
CA GLU A 174 -11.70 -2.09 -20.64
C GLU A 174 -11.89 -2.68 -19.23
N MET A 175 -12.95 -2.29 -18.53
CA MET A 175 -13.28 -2.86 -17.22
C MET A 175 -13.51 -4.38 -17.32
N SER A 176 -14.26 -4.83 -18.34
CA SER A 176 -14.53 -6.25 -18.55
C SER A 176 -13.25 -7.04 -18.84
N LEU A 177 -12.37 -6.47 -19.66
CA LEU A 177 -11.08 -7.05 -20.01
C LEU A 177 -10.16 -7.15 -18.77
N PHE A 178 -10.05 -6.06 -18.00
CA PHE A 178 -9.31 -6.04 -16.74
C PHE A 178 -9.81 -7.12 -15.77
N LEU A 179 -11.13 -7.20 -15.57
CA LEU A 179 -11.74 -8.20 -14.69
C LEU A 179 -11.53 -9.63 -15.21
N GLN A 180 -11.47 -9.84 -16.52
CA GLN A 180 -11.13 -11.12 -17.11
C GLN A 180 -9.67 -11.49 -16.84
N THR A 181 -8.73 -10.57 -17.05
CA THR A 181 -7.31 -10.80 -16.75
C THR A 181 -7.08 -11.09 -15.27
N MET A 182 -7.71 -10.31 -14.38
CA MET A 182 -7.65 -10.55 -12.93
C MET A 182 -8.24 -11.92 -12.54
N ARG A 183 -9.22 -12.44 -13.29
CA ARG A 183 -9.76 -13.80 -13.09
C ARG A 183 -8.81 -14.90 -13.58
N LEU A 184 -7.96 -14.62 -14.56
CA LEU A 184 -6.96 -15.58 -15.06
C LEU A 184 -5.75 -15.65 -14.12
N GLN A 185 -5.39 -14.54 -13.48
CA GLN A 185 -4.31 -14.44 -12.49
C GLN A 185 -4.73 -14.89 -11.07
N LYS A 186 -5.60 -15.89 -10.97
CA LYS A 186 -5.98 -16.48 -9.68
C LYS A 186 -4.77 -17.19 -9.07
N LEU A 187 -4.63 -17.06 -7.76
CA LEU A 187 -3.70 -17.90 -7.03
C LEU A 187 -4.11 -19.37 -7.14
N SER A 188 -3.19 -20.19 -7.64
CA SER A 188 -3.32 -21.65 -7.59
C SER A 188 -2.94 -22.15 -6.20
N THR A 189 -3.40 -23.36 -5.89
CA THR A 189 -2.98 -24.08 -4.67
C THR A 189 -1.45 -24.21 -4.65
N ASP A 190 -0.87 -24.67 -5.76
CA ASP A 190 0.57 -24.93 -5.91
C ASP A 190 1.42 -23.68 -5.67
N THR A 191 0.98 -22.50 -6.13
CA THR A 191 1.70 -21.24 -5.90
C THR A 191 1.68 -20.83 -4.43
N ILE A 192 0.57 -21.06 -3.72
CA ILE A 192 0.46 -20.75 -2.30
C ILE A 192 1.34 -21.73 -1.51
N GLU A 193 1.23 -23.03 -1.81
CA GLU A 193 1.99 -24.07 -1.13
C GLU A 193 3.50 -23.90 -1.35
N GLY A 194 3.92 -23.61 -2.58
CA GLY A 194 5.34 -23.38 -2.90
C GLY A 194 5.96 -22.20 -2.15
N LYS A 195 5.16 -21.21 -1.73
CA LYS A 195 5.63 -20.10 -0.89
C LYS A 195 5.54 -20.39 0.61
N ALA A 196 4.49 -21.09 1.05
CA ALA A 196 4.20 -21.30 2.46
C ALA A 196 4.94 -22.49 3.07
N ALA A 197 5.12 -23.58 2.31
CA ALA A 197 5.78 -24.80 2.78
C ALA A 197 7.18 -24.54 3.41
N PRO A 198 8.13 -23.83 2.77
CA PRO A 198 9.45 -23.64 3.36
C PRO A 198 9.42 -22.88 4.69
N VAL A 199 8.50 -21.93 4.84
CA VAL A 199 8.35 -21.15 6.09
C VAL A 199 7.80 -22.05 7.20
N PHE A 200 6.74 -22.83 6.92
CA PHE A 200 6.19 -23.75 7.91
C PHE A 200 7.17 -24.87 8.28
N ASP A 201 7.92 -25.41 7.32
CA ASP A 201 8.94 -26.43 7.59
C ASP A 201 10.03 -25.92 8.54
N CYS A 202 10.49 -24.67 8.36
CA CYS A 202 11.42 -24.02 9.26
C CYS A 202 10.84 -23.87 10.67
N ILE A 203 9.59 -23.43 10.81
CA ILE A 203 8.93 -23.27 12.11
C ILE A 203 8.74 -24.63 12.80
N ILE A 204 8.28 -25.64 12.07
CA ILE A 204 8.07 -27.01 12.57
C ILE A 204 9.40 -27.59 13.08
N LYS A 205 10.49 -27.41 12.33
CA LYS A 205 11.83 -27.84 12.75
C LYS A 205 12.23 -27.20 14.08
N VAL A 206 12.02 -25.89 14.22
CA VAL A 206 12.37 -25.19 15.46
C VAL A 206 11.48 -25.62 16.63
N CYS A 207 10.20 -25.94 16.40
CA CYS A 207 9.34 -26.53 17.43
C CYS A 207 9.90 -27.86 17.91
N LYS A 208 10.29 -28.75 16.98
CA LYS A 208 10.87 -30.06 17.32
C LYS A 208 12.18 -29.93 18.08
N ASP A 209 13.08 -29.06 17.64
CA ASP A 209 14.36 -28.81 18.32
C ASP A 209 14.15 -28.33 19.76
N ARG A 210 13.08 -27.56 20.02
CA ARG A 210 12.70 -27.11 21.36
C ARG A 210 12.09 -28.21 22.22
N ASP A 211 11.18 -28.99 21.67
CA ASP A 211 10.61 -30.14 22.37
C ASP A 211 11.73 -31.10 22.80
N GLU A 212 12.73 -31.31 21.93
CA GLU A 212 13.93 -32.08 22.25
C GLU A 212 14.75 -31.46 23.39
N ILE A 213 14.94 -30.13 23.42
CA ILE A 213 15.62 -29.44 24.54
C ILE A 213 14.86 -29.64 25.86
N LEU A 214 13.53 -29.51 25.86
CA LEU A 214 12.71 -29.68 27.05
C LEU A 214 12.70 -31.13 27.55
N LEU A 215 12.61 -32.09 26.63
CA LEU A 215 12.70 -33.53 26.94
C LEU A 215 14.10 -33.89 27.46
N GLU A 216 15.16 -33.38 26.83
CA GLU A 216 16.53 -33.59 27.26
C GLU A 216 16.77 -33.01 28.66
N SER A 217 16.29 -31.78 28.91
CA SER A 217 16.34 -31.14 30.23
C SER A 217 15.68 -32.01 31.29
N SER A 218 14.42 -32.41 31.07
CA SER A 218 13.64 -33.21 32.03
C SER A 218 14.30 -34.57 32.31
N ARG A 219 14.86 -35.20 31.27
CA ARG A 219 15.59 -36.47 31.39
C ARG A 219 16.88 -36.31 32.20
N LEU A 220 17.65 -35.24 31.95
CA LEU A 220 18.87 -34.95 32.68
C LEU A 220 18.57 -34.62 34.14
N GLY A 221 17.52 -33.84 34.41
CA GLY A 221 17.06 -33.51 35.75
C GLY A 221 16.76 -34.76 36.56
N LEU A 222 15.85 -35.60 36.08
CA LEU A 222 15.48 -36.86 36.73
C LEU A 222 16.70 -37.77 36.96
N LEU A 223 17.58 -37.91 35.95
CA LEU A 223 18.77 -38.74 36.05
C LEU A 223 19.72 -38.24 37.15
N TYR A 224 19.95 -36.92 37.23
CA TYR A 224 20.91 -36.35 38.17
C TYR A 224 20.36 -36.27 39.58
N GLU A 225 19.08 -35.91 39.75
CA GLU A 225 18.40 -35.96 41.04
C GLU A 225 18.43 -37.38 41.62
N SER A 226 18.05 -38.39 40.82
CA SER A 226 18.08 -39.80 41.24
C SER A 226 19.49 -40.25 41.59
N HIS A 227 20.49 -39.86 40.79
CA HIS A 227 21.88 -40.20 41.04
C HIS A 227 22.38 -39.59 42.34
N TRP A 228 22.15 -38.30 42.58
CA TRP A 228 22.64 -37.62 43.78
C TRP A 228 21.92 -38.07 45.05
N GLN A 229 20.62 -38.35 44.99
CA GLN A 229 19.90 -38.93 46.12
C GLN A 229 20.45 -40.30 46.53
N SER A 230 21.06 -41.05 45.61
CA SER A 230 21.72 -42.33 45.94
C SER A 230 23.00 -42.20 46.77
N TYR A 231 23.58 -40.99 46.91
CA TYR A 231 24.79 -40.75 47.73
C TYR A 231 24.48 -40.67 49.25
N GLY A 232 23.21 -40.70 49.66
CA GLY A 232 22.81 -40.67 51.08
C GLY A 232 23.13 -39.32 51.74
N ARG A 233 23.96 -39.29 52.79
CA ARG A 233 24.38 -38.05 53.49
C ARG A 233 25.68 -37.44 52.94
N ILE A 234 26.27 -38.03 51.90
CA ILE A 234 27.55 -37.61 51.36
C ILE A 234 27.34 -36.43 50.40
N ALA A 235 28.09 -35.35 50.61
CA ALA A 235 28.06 -34.18 49.75
C ALA A 235 28.64 -34.47 48.35
N ILE A 236 28.13 -33.79 47.33
CA ILE A 236 28.53 -33.99 45.93
C ILE A 236 29.89 -33.32 45.69
N PRO A 237 30.84 -34.00 45.01
CA PRO A 237 32.09 -33.39 44.60
C PRO A 237 31.84 -32.19 43.68
N HIS A 238 32.45 -31.05 44.00
CA HIS A 238 32.22 -29.79 43.28
C HIS A 238 32.47 -29.90 41.77
N ARG A 239 33.50 -30.64 41.36
CA ARG A 239 33.81 -30.90 39.95
C ARG A 239 32.69 -31.66 39.22
N GLU A 240 32.04 -32.60 39.91
CA GLU A 240 30.93 -33.36 39.36
C GLU A 240 29.71 -32.45 39.19
N TYR A 241 29.36 -31.70 40.24
CA TYR A 241 28.30 -30.70 40.21
C TYR A 241 28.44 -29.75 39.02
N LEU A 242 29.60 -29.08 38.88
CA LEU A 242 29.83 -28.13 37.79
C LEU A 242 29.69 -28.76 36.41
N ARG A 243 30.23 -29.97 36.23
CA ARG A 243 30.12 -30.70 34.95
C ARG A 243 28.67 -31.04 34.60
N LYS A 244 27.85 -31.37 35.60
CA LYS A 244 26.46 -31.80 35.41
C LYS A 244 25.54 -30.61 35.17
N ILE A 245 25.70 -29.53 35.95
CA ILE A 245 24.96 -28.28 35.78
C ILE A 245 25.32 -27.59 34.46
N GLY A 246 26.59 -27.61 34.06
CA GLY A 246 27.03 -27.01 32.79
C GLY A 246 26.31 -27.55 31.56
N LYS A 247 25.76 -28.78 31.62
CA LYS A 247 24.92 -29.31 30.52
C LYS A 247 23.60 -28.57 30.35
N PHE A 248 23.01 -28.06 31.44
CA PHE A 248 21.81 -27.23 31.36
C PHE A 248 22.15 -25.84 30.81
N ASP A 249 23.32 -25.29 31.14
CA ASP A 249 23.78 -24.03 30.54
C ASP A 249 23.94 -24.15 29.02
N ASP A 250 24.39 -25.31 28.53
CA ASP A 250 24.45 -25.59 27.10
C ASP A 250 23.05 -25.68 26.46
N LEU A 251 22.06 -26.26 27.16
CA LEU A 251 20.66 -26.29 26.70
C LEU A 251 20.04 -24.89 26.65
N ILE A 252 20.29 -24.06 27.65
CA ILE A 252 19.84 -22.66 27.68
C ILE A 252 20.47 -21.90 26.50
N ARG A 253 21.78 -22.02 26.29
CA ARG A 253 22.47 -21.36 25.17
C ARG A 253 21.92 -21.80 23.81
N ARG A 254 21.64 -23.10 23.65
CA ARG A 254 20.97 -23.64 22.45
C ARG A 254 19.61 -22.98 22.23
N ALA A 255 18.74 -22.94 23.27
CA ALA A 255 17.43 -22.30 23.17
C ALA A 255 17.51 -20.80 22.84
N GLU A 256 18.42 -20.07 23.49
CA GLU A 256 18.62 -18.64 23.27
C GLU A 256 19.16 -18.31 21.87
N SER A 257 20.10 -19.12 21.36
CA SER A 257 20.70 -18.90 20.03
C SER A 257 19.68 -18.98 18.89
N GLN A 258 18.55 -19.64 19.10
CA GLN A 258 17.49 -19.77 18.09
C GLN A 258 16.50 -18.59 18.10
N ARG A 259 16.53 -17.72 19.12
CA ARG A 259 15.52 -16.66 19.35
C ARG A 259 15.38 -15.69 18.17
N ALA A 260 16.49 -15.24 17.60
CA ALA A 260 16.46 -14.27 16.49
C ALA A 260 15.89 -14.90 15.21
N ALA A 261 16.33 -16.11 14.86
CA ALA A 261 15.83 -16.83 13.69
C ALA A 261 14.33 -17.14 13.80
N GLN A 262 13.84 -17.41 15.01
CA GLN A 262 12.43 -17.63 15.27
C GLN A 262 11.57 -16.40 15.04
N ALA A 263 12.00 -15.25 15.55
CA ALA A 263 11.29 -13.99 15.34
C ALA A 263 11.13 -13.71 13.83
N ILE A 264 12.19 -13.96 13.06
CA ILE A 264 12.16 -13.83 11.59
C ILE A 264 11.17 -14.83 10.97
N ASN A 265 11.30 -16.13 11.26
CA ASN A 265 10.44 -17.15 10.66
C ASN A 265 8.95 -16.95 10.99
N LEU A 266 8.63 -16.51 12.21
CA LEU A 266 7.26 -16.22 12.60
C LEU A 266 6.73 -14.96 11.90
N GLN A 267 7.56 -13.94 11.72
CA GLN A 267 7.20 -12.75 10.95
C GLN A 267 6.97 -13.11 9.47
N ASP A 268 7.87 -13.91 8.87
CA ASP A 268 7.74 -14.40 7.50
C ASP A 268 6.40 -15.13 7.32
N ALA A 269 5.99 -15.95 8.30
CA ALA A 269 4.70 -16.64 8.26
C ALA A 269 3.49 -15.68 8.30
N LEU A 270 3.59 -14.58 9.05
CA LEU A 270 2.56 -13.53 9.05
C LEU A 270 2.52 -12.79 7.71
N ASP A 271 3.68 -12.49 7.13
CA ASP A 271 3.80 -11.79 5.86
C ASP A 271 3.25 -12.60 4.68
N LEU A 272 3.20 -13.94 4.78
CA LEU A 272 2.50 -14.79 3.81
C LEU A 272 1.02 -14.42 3.64
N LEU A 273 0.37 -13.77 4.61
CA LEU A 273 -1.01 -13.28 4.45
C LEU A 273 -1.14 -12.28 3.31
N GLN A 274 -0.08 -11.52 3.01
CA GLN A 274 -0.08 -10.54 1.92
C GLN A 274 -0.29 -11.21 0.54
N ILE A 275 0.06 -12.49 0.41
CA ILE A 275 -0.20 -13.28 -0.80
C ILE A 275 -1.69 -13.20 -1.17
N ALA A 276 -2.60 -13.17 -0.20
CA ALA A 276 -4.03 -13.08 -0.46
C ALA A 276 -4.43 -11.87 -1.32
N MET A 277 -3.67 -10.77 -1.27
CA MET A 277 -3.90 -9.53 -2.05
C MET A 277 -3.35 -9.60 -3.49
N THR A 278 -3.12 -10.80 -4.03
CA THR A 278 -2.66 -11.00 -5.42
C THR A 278 -3.85 -11.12 -6.39
N PRO A 279 -3.82 -10.52 -7.59
CA PRO A 279 -2.79 -9.63 -8.08
C PRO A 279 -2.85 -8.24 -7.43
N THR A 280 -1.68 -7.67 -7.13
CA THR A 280 -1.52 -6.25 -6.78
C THR A 280 -1.55 -5.37 -8.01
N SER A 281 -1.17 -5.93 -9.17
CA SER A 281 -1.20 -5.27 -10.46
C SER A 281 -1.67 -6.19 -11.59
N VAL A 282 -2.30 -5.60 -12.61
CA VAL A 282 -2.81 -6.33 -13.78
C VAL A 282 -2.24 -5.69 -15.03
N VAL A 283 -1.59 -6.51 -15.86
CA VAL A 283 -1.09 -6.10 -17.17
C VAL A 283 -2.20 -6.28 -18.20
N LEU A 284 -2.62 -5.19 -18.83
CA LEU A 284 -3.60 -5.21 -19.92
C LEU A 284 -2.96 -5.70 -21.24
N PRO A 285 -3.73 -6.18 -22.22
CA PRO A 285 -3.19 -6.63 -23.51
C PRO A 285 -2.37 -5.60 -24.30
N GLY A 286 -2.47 -4.31 -23.95
CA GLY A 286 -1.62 -3.24 -24.48
C GLY A 286 -0.25 -3.09 -23.80
N GLY A 287 0.10 -3.94 -22.84
CA GLY A 287 1.35 -3.88 -22.08
C GLY A 287 1.32 -2.91 -20.88
N GLU A 288 0.24 -2.17 -20.71
CA GLU A 288 0.04 -1.24 -19.59
C GLU A 288 -0.22 -2.02 -18.29
N GLU A 289 0.57 -1.75 -17.26
CA GLU A 289 0.39 -2.33 -15.93
C GLU A 289 -0.39 -1.38 -15.02
N LEU A 290 -1.53 -1.84 -14.50
CA LEU A 290 -2.38 -1.10 -13.59
C LEU A 290 -2.29 -1.66 -12.18
N GLN A 291 -1.97 -0.80 -11.21
CA GLN A 291 -1.98 -1.14 -9.79
C GLN A 291 -3.40 -1.07 -9.24
N VAL A 292 -3.83 -2.11 -8.52
CA VAL A 292 -5.23 -2.28 -8.08
C VAL A 292 -5.63 -1.25 -7.02
N ASP A 293 -4.69 -0.86 -6.16
CA ASP A 293 -4.88 0.10 -5.07
C ASP A 293 -5.08 1.55 -5.56
N LYS A 294 -4.67 1.86 -6.80
CA LYS A 294 -4.71 3.21 -7.38
C LYS A 294 -6.06 3.63 -7.95
N PHE A 295 -7.08 2.77 -8.00
CA PHE A 295 -8.37 3.12 -8.64
C PHE A 295 -9.09 4.28 -7.97
N THR A 296 -9.08 4.33 -6.64
CA THR A 296 -9.71 5.43 -5.89
C THR A 296 -8.99 6.75 -6.11
N GLU A 297 -7.65 6.72 -6.15
CA GLU A 297 -6.82 7.89 -6.44
C GLU A 297 -7.06 8.40 -7.86
N ALA A 298 -7.10 7.49 -8.85
CA ALA A 298 -7.38 7.83 -10.24
C ALA A 298 -8.74 8.53 -10.42
N TYR A 299 -9.76 8.09 -9.69
CA TYR A 299 -11.05 8.78 -9.67
C TYR A 299 -10.93 10.19 -9.07
N GLY A 300 -10.19 10.36 -7.96
CA GLY A 300 -9.94 11.68 -7.37
C GLY A 300 -9.20 12.63 -8.33
N VAL A 301 -8.18 12.13 -9.02
CA VAL A 301 -7.43 12.87 -10.04
C VAL A 301 -8.36 13.31 -11.18
N PHE A 302 -9.25 12.44 -11.65
CA PHE A 302 -10.25 12.80 -12.66
C PHE A 302 -11.14 13.94 -12.21
N VAL A 303 -11.73 13.82 -11.02
CA VAL A 303 -12.65 14.82 -10.46
C VAL A 303 -11.96 16.18 -10.37
N ASN A 304 -10.71 16.20 -9.89
CA ASN A 304 -9.90 17.41 -9.80
C ASN A 304 -9.62 18.00 -11.18
N ALA A 305 -9.11 17.20 -12.13
CA ALA A 305 -8.80 17.68 -13.48
C ALA A 305 -10.04 18.23 -14.18
N HIS A 306 -11.20 17.56 -14.03
CA HIS A 306 -12.46 18.04 -14.59
C HIS A 306 -12.90 19.38 -13.97
N ALA A 307 -12.74 19.57 -12.66
CA ALA A 307 -13.04 20.84 -11.99
C ALA A 307 -12.10 21.97 -12.43
N VAL A 308 -10.80 21.67 -12.57
CA VAL A 308 -9.78 22.62 -13.05
C VAL A 308 -10.10 23.06 -14.48
N CYS A 309 -10.45 22.14 -15.39
CA CYS A 309 -10.87 22.51 -16.74
C CYS A 309 -12.06 23.47 -16.76
N ALA A 310 -13.05 23.26 -15.88
CA ALA A 310 -14.21 24.15 -15.78
C ALA A 310 -13.84 25.55 -15.26
N SER A 311 -12.97 25.61 -14.25
CA SER A 311 -12.44 26.88 -13.72
C SER A 311 -11.70 27.67 -14.82
N MET A 312 -10.82 27.03 -15.57
CA MET A 312 -10.07 27.69 -16.66
C MET A 312 -11.00 28.28 -17.72
N THR A 313 -12.08 27.58 -18.09
CA THR A 313 -13.05 28.10 -19.07
C THR A 313 -13.85 29.29 -18.55
N ASP A 314 -14.13 29.37 -17.24
CA ASP A 314 -14.87 30.48 -16.64
C ASP A 314 -14.03 31.77 -16.58
N VAL A 315 -12.73 31.67 -16.28
CA VAL A 315 -11.83 32.84 -16.20
C VAL A 315 -11.67 33.50 -17.58
N SER A 316 -11.67 32.73 -18.67
CA SER A 316 -11.60 33.26 -20.04
C SER A 316 -12.76 34.20 -20.41
N GLY A 317 -13.97 34.01 -19.88
CA GLY A 317 -15.07 34.95 -20.06
C GLY A 317 -14.80 36.35 -19.48
N LEU A 318 -13.94 36.45 -18.46
CA LEU A 318 -13.49 37.74 -17.92
C LEU A 318 -12.50 38.45 -18.84
N PHE A 319 -11.62 37.71 -19.51
CA PHE A 319 -10.64 38.26 -20.45
C PHE A 319 -11.34 38.85 -21.70
N GLU A 320 -12.33 38.13 -22.25
CA GLU A 320 -13.14 38.62 -23.37
C GLU A 320 -13.89 39.90 -23.01
N SER A 321 -14.56 39.93 -21.85
CA SER A 321 -15.32 41.09 -21.39
C SER A 321 -14.46 42.36 -21.26
N ILE A 322 -13.23 42.23 -20.76
CA ILE A 322 -12.31 43.37 -20.59
C ILE A 322 -11.73 43.81 -21.94
N HIS A 323 -11.38 42.86 -22.81
CA HIS A 323 -10.86 43.15 -24.15
C HIS A 323 -11.90 43.85 -25.04
N TYR A 324 -13.15 43.38 -25.06
CA TYR A 324 -14.23 44.04 -25.80
C TYR A 324 -14.52 45.46 -25.29
N SER A 325 -14.46 45.65 -23.96
CA SER A 325 -14.65 46.96 -23.35
C SER A 325 -13.55 47.95 -23.75
N SER A 326 -12.30 47.51 -23.94
CA SER A 326 -11.22 48.40 -24.39
C SER A 326 -11.37 48.87 -25.85
N HIS A 327 -11.84 48.01 -26.76
CA HIS A 327 -12.00 48.36 -28.18
C HIS A 327 -13.24 49.23 -28.47
N HIS A 328 -14.23 49.27 -27.57
CA HIS A 328 -15.39 50.16 -27.69
C HIS A 328 -15.14 51.57 -27.17
N VAL A 329 -14.08 51.80 -26.39
CA VAL A 329 -13.70 53.15 -25.98
C VAL A 329 -12.97 53.90 -27.10
N ASP A 330 -12.39 53.20 -28.07
CA ASP A 330 -11.81 53.80 -29.28
C ASP A 330 -12.85 54.33 -30.28
N ARG A 331 -14.16 54.17 -30.01
CA ARG A 331 -15.28 54.63 -30.87
C ARG A 331 -16.11 55.79 -30.31
N LEU A 332 -15.69 56.37 -29.17
CA LEU A 332 -16.26 57.58 -28.56
C LEU A 332 -15.16 58.64 -28.43
#